data_AF-A0A131YWN4-F1
#
_entry.id   AF-A0A131YWN4-F1
#
_cell.length_a   1.000
_cell.length_b   1.000
_cell.length_c   1.000
_cell.angle_alpha   90.00
_cell.angle_beta   90.00
_cell.angle_gamma   90.00
#
_symmetry.space_group_name_H-M   'P 1'
#
loop_
_entity.id
_entity.type
_entity.pdbx_description
1 polymer ?
#
loop_
_entity_poly.entity_id
_entity_poly.type
_entity_poly.pdbx_seq_one_letter_code
_entity_poly.pdbx_strand_id
1 'polypeptide(L)'
;MAGLRQTPLTCSGHTRPVVDLCFSQLSSTGAYYLISACKDGKPMLRQGDTGDWIGTFVGHKGAVWGVALNKDASRAATGAADFTAKLWNAVAGEELHTFAHPHIVRSVDFDSDGTRLLTGSNDKSLRIFDINKTDADPTLMKGHTSAIKKVLFLQDEKRIVSASDDKTVRFWDYVSGTEVGKLELSSAPSDLELTPDGTMLLVTHGHMVSTWSTETLEKLKEFQIPSQVNSASLLPDKSFFVCGGEDFKMYKFEYETGTELDSFKGHFGPVHCVRFSPDGELYASGSEDGTLRLWQTTVGKTYGLWKYVQPTEGPAGEGVANNNNNDIPTPPDPAAATPPPTANSAVKAEA
;
A
#
# COMPACT_ATOMS: atom_id res chain seq x y z
N MET A 1 -7.38 -34.44 -9.30
CA MET A 1 -7.58 -33.01 -9.59
C MET A 1 -6.26 -32.31 -9.35
N ALA A 2 -5.68 -31.67 -10.37
CA ALA A 2 -4.55 -30.77 -10.11
C ALA A 2 -5.07 -29.61 -9.25
N GLY A 3 -4.47 -29.39 -8.08
CA GLY A 3 -4.83 -28.27 -7.21
C GLY A 3 -4.66 -26.95 -7.96
N LEU A 4 -5.60 -26.03 -7.78
CA LEU A 4 -5.51 -24.70 -8.39
C LEU A 4 -4.24 -24.00 -7.89
N ARG A 5 -3.45 -23.47 -8.82
CA ARG A 5 -2.19 -22.79 -8.51
C ARG A 5 -2.44 -21.33 -8.19
N GLN A 6 -1.93 -20.85 -7.05
CA GLN A 6 -1.90 -19.44 -6.72
C GLN A 6 -1.11 -18.64 -7.77
N THR A 7 -1.78 -17.68 -8.42
CA THR A 7 -1.17 -16.82 -9.44
C THR A 7 -1.49 -15.36 -9.10
N PRO A 8 -0.49 -14.54 -8.74
CA PRO A 8 -0.74 -13.15 -8.41
C PRO A 8 -0.98 -12.30 -9.66
N LEU A 9 -1.78 -11.25 -9.52
CA LEU A 9 -1.83 -10.14 -10.48
C LEU A 9 -0.70 -9.17 -10.17
N THR A 10 -0.01 -8.71 -11.20
CA THR A 10 1.08 -7.73 -11.04
C THR A 10 0.56 -6.33 -11.36
N CYS A 11 0.63 -5.44 -10.38
CA CYS A 11 0.26 -4.04 -10.51
C CYS A 11 1.52 -3.22 -10.86
N SER A 12 1.79 -3.08 -12.16
CA SER A 12 2.95 -2.32 -12.64
C SER A 12 2.78 -0.80 -12.45
N GLY A 13 3.89 -0.07 -12.40
CA GLY A 13 3.92 1.40 -12.37
C GLY A 13 5.11 1.96 -11.61
N HIS A 14 5.44 1.35 -10.47
CA HIS A 14 6.63 1.71 -9.70
C HIS A 14 7.91 1.29 -10.43
N THR A 15 8.96 2.09 -10.23
CA THR A 15 10.28 1.89 -10.87
C THR A 15 11.38 1.54 -9.88
N ARG A 16 11.03 1.45 -8.61
CA ARG A 16 11.90 1.19 -7.45
C ARG A 16 11.12 0.33 -6.44
N PRO A 17 11.78 -0.18 -5.39
CA PRO A 17 11.13 -0.97 -4.35
C PRO A 17 9.83 -0.38 -3.81
N VAL A 18 8.80 -1.22 -3.72
CA VAL A 18 7.54 -0.91 -3.02
C VAL A 18 7.71 -1.31 -1.56
N VAL A 19 7.62 -0.34 -0.65
CA VAL A 19 8.08 -0.50 0.74
C VAL A 19 6.98 -0.43 1.78
N ASP A 20 5.83 0.14 1.42
CA ASP A 20 4.65 0.19 2.28
C ASP A 20 3.39 0.21 1.44
N LEU A 21 2.29 -0.26 1.99
CA LEU A 21 0.99 -0.26 1.34
C LEU A 21 -0.13 -0.20 2.38
N CYS A 22 -1.27 0.39 2.00
CA CYS A 22 -2.42 0.56 2.87
C CYS A 22 -3.69 0.44 2.04
N PHE A 23 -4.65 -0.36 2.51
CA PHE A 23 -6.00 -0.35 1.97
C PHE A 23 -6.86 0.67 2.74
N SER A 24 -7.79 1.31 2.04
CA SER A 24 -8.88 2.02 2.70
C SER A 24 -9.85 1.03 3.37
N GLN A 25 -10.78 1.54 4.18
CA GLN A 25 -11.93 0.73 4.58
C GLN A 25 -12.88 0.51 3.40
N LEU A 26 -13.79 -0.46 3.55
CA LEU A 26 -14.92 -0.64 2.66
C LEU A 26 -15.85 0.57 2.73
N SER A 27 -16.10 1.20 1.58
CA SER A 27 -17.16 2.19 1.46
C SER A 27 -18.54 1.53 1.62
N SER A 28 -19.58 2.35 1.78
CA SER A 28 -20.97 1.89 1.80
C SER A 28 -21.41 1.17 0.51
N THR A 29 -20.68 1.37 -0.59
CA THR A 29 -20.93 0.70 -1.88
C THR A 29 -20.15 -0.60 -2.05
N GLY A 30 -19.28 -0.94 -1.10
CA GLY A 30 -18.34 -2.07 -1.20
C GLY A 30 -17.06 -1.76 -1.96
N ALA A 31 -16.91 -0.57 -2.55
CA ALA A 31 -15.64 -0.14 -3.14
C ALA A 31 -14.59 0.18 -2.06
N TYR A 32 -13.33 -0.10 -2.36
CA TYR A 32 -12.17 0.23 -1.54
C TYR A 32 -10.95 0.46 -2.42
N TYR A 33 -9.91 1.08 -1.87
CA TYR A 33 -8.74 1.54 -2.60
C TYR A 33 -7.45 1.06 -1.94
N LEU A 34 -6.38 1.06 -2.71
CA LEU A 34 -5.04 0.68 -2.29
C LEU A 34 -4.06 1.80 -2.61
N ILE A 35 -3.33 2.27 -1.60
CA ILE A 35 -2.18 3.15 -1.78
C ILE A 35 -0.87 2.39 -1.58
N SER A 36 0.16 2.75 -2.33
CA SER A 36 1.48 2.12 -2.27
C SER A 36 2.59 3.18 -2.20
N ALA A 37 3.55 2.97 -1.29
CA ALA A 37 4.76 3.76 -1.13
C ALA A 37 5.91 3.14 -1.91
N CYS A 38 6.72 3.99 -2.55
CA CYS A 38 7.84 3.53 -3.35
C CYS A 38 9.07 4.41 -3.18
N LYS A 39 10.24 3.77 -3.26
CA LYS A 39 11.54 4.46 -3.25
C LYS A 39 11.80 5.34 -4.48
N ASP A 40 10.91 5.36 -5.49
CA ASP A 40 10.96 6.30 -6.62
C ASP A 40 10.36 7.68 -6.31
N GLY A 41 9.80 7.84 -5.10
CA GLY A 41 9.22 9.11 -4.66
C GLY A 41 7.81 9.37 -5.17
N LYS A 42 7.17 8.39 -5.81
CA LYS A 42 5.87 8.54 -6.48
C LYS A 42 4.86 7.52 -5.95
N PRO A 43 4.22 7.78 -4.80
CA PRO A 43 3.20 6.89 -4.28
C PRO A 43 2.00 6.85 -5.23
N MET A 44 1.40 5.68 -5.37
CA MET A 44 0.33 5.42 -6.34
C MET A 44 -0.95 4.97 -5.66
N LEU A 45 -2.07 5.54 -6.10
CA LEU A 45 -3.42 5.13 -5.73
C LEU A 45 -3.99 4.17 -6.78
N ARG A 46 -4.63 3.12 -6.31
CA ARG A 46 -5.20 2.05 -7.13
C ARG A 46 -6.60 1.66 -6.67
N GLN A 47 -7.38 1.15 -7.60
CA GLN A 47 -8.62 0.45 -7.31
C GLN A 47 -8.29 -0.83 -6.51
N GLY A 48 -8.97 -1.05 -5.39
CA GLY A 48 -8.55 -2.05 -4.41
C GLY A 48 -8.75 -3.50 -4.85
N ASP A 49 -9.80 -3.81 -5.60
CA ASP A 49 -10.17 -5.16 -6.02
C ASP A 49 -9.54 -5.59 -7.35
N THR A 50 -9.15 -4.63 -8.19
CA THR A 50 -8.52 -4.89 -9.50
C THR A 50 -7.04 -4.52 -9.55
N GLY A 51 -6.59 -3.58 -8.70
CA GLY A 51 -5.25 -3.04 -8.75
C GLY A 51 -5.03 -2.03 -9.89
N ASP A 52 -6.10 -1.63 -10.58
CA ASP A 52 -6.05 -0.64 -11.65
C ASP A 52 -5.52 0.67 -11.12
N TRP A 53 -4.64 1.31 -11.90
CA TRP A 53 -4.06 2.59 -11.55
C TRP A 53 -5.10 3.71 -11.65
N ILE A 54 -5.25 4.48 -10.56
CA ILE A 54 -6.12 5.65 -10.51
C ILE A 54 -5.29 6.93 -10.67
N GLY A 55 -4.19 7.03 -9.93
CA GLY A 55 -3.39 8.25 -9.91
C GLY A 55 -2.06 8.09 -9.19
N THR A 56 -1.22 9.10 -9.34
CA THR A 56 0.11 9.17 -8.73
C THR A 56 0.26 10.51 -8.04
N PHE A 57 0.65 10.49 -6.76
CA PHE A 57 0.91 11.71 -6.01
C PHE A 57 2.33 12.20 -6.32
N VAL A 58 2.46 13.37 -6.95
CA VAL A 58 3.74 13.93 -7.38
C VAL A 58 4.08 15.16 -6.54
N GLY A 59 5.22 15.12 -5.85
CA GLY A 59 5.68 16.26 -5.04
C GLY A 59 6.86 15.98 -4.12
N HIS A 60 7.07 14.71 -3.74
CA HIS A 60 8.24 14.31 -2.96
C HIS A 60 9.54 14.36 -3.78
N LYS A 61 10.64 14.70 -3.10
CA LYS A 61 12.00 14.79 -3.68
C LYS A 61 12.90 13.61 -3.29
N GLY A 62 12.36 12.62 -2.59
CA GLY A 62 13.07 11.43 -2.14
C GLY A 62 12.13 10.24 -2.01
N ALA A 63 12.70 9.09 -1.64
CA ALA A 63 11.94 7.86 -1.42
C ALA A 63 10.76 8.08 -0.45
N VAL A 64 9.56 7.64 -0.83
CA VAL A 64 8.41 7.58 0.08
C VAL A 64 8.47 6.26 0.82
N TRP A 65 8.44 6.33 2.14
CA TRP A 65 8.60 5.20 3.04
C TRP A 65 7.30 4.73 3.67
N GLY A 66 6.37 5.65 3.92
CA GLY A 66 5.09 5.34 4.55
C GLY A 66 3.92 5.96 3.81
N VAL A 67 2.79 5.26 3.77
CA VAL A 67 1.52 5.71 3.18
C VAL A 67 0.34 5.35 4.07
N ALA A 68 -0.70 6.19 4.05
CA ALA A 68 -1.98 5.89 4.68
C ALA A 68 -3.13 6.48 3.86
N LEU A 69 -4.28 5.81 3.87
CA LEU A 69 -5.57 6.35 3.44
C LEU A 69 -6.43 6.55 4.68
N ASN A 70 -7.18 7.65 4.73
CA ASN A 70 -8.21 7.76 5.75
C ASN A 70 -9.39 6.82 5.42
N LYS A 71 -10.30 6.65 6.37
CA LYS A 71 -11.40 5.66 6.31
C LYS A 71 -12.20 5.68 5.01
N ASP A 72 -12.56 6.86 4.51
CA ASP A 72 -13.38 7.03 3.31
C ASP A 72 -12.55 7.20 2.02
N ALA A 73 -11.22 7.05 2.10
CA ALA A 73 -10.28 7.27 1.02
C ALA A 73 -10.39 8.65 0.35
N SER A 74 -10.93 9.67 1.03
CA SER A 74 -10.96 11.04 0.52
C SER A 74 -9.60 11.74 0.68
N ARG A 75 -8.77 11.26 1.62
CA ARG A 75 -7.44 11.80 1.92
C ARG A 75 -6.39 10.70 1.91
N ALA A 76 -5.20 11.06 1.44
CA ALA A 76 -4.00 10.24 1.57
C ALA A 76 -2.93 10.99 2.36
N ALA A 77 -2.07 10.25 3.04
CA ALA A 77 -0.88 10.78 3.67
C ALA A 77 0.35 9.99 3.22
N THR A 78 1.49 10.68 3.12
CA THR A 78 2.77 10.09 2.72
C THR A 78 3.89 10.61 3.61
N GLY A 79 4.85 9.76 3.97
CA GLY A 79 6.08 10.13 4.69
C GLY A 79 7.31 9.76 3.90
N ALA A 80 8.29 10.66 3.78
CA ALA A 80 9.39 10.48 2.84
C ALA A 80 10.79 10.87 3.36
N ALA A 81 11.79 10.50 2.55
CA ALA A 81 13.21 10.77 2.77
C ALA A 81 13.63 12.22 2.52
N ASP A 82 12.74 13.05 1.97
CA ASP A 82 12.94 14.50 1.82
C ASP A 82 12.58 15.28 3.11
N PHE A 83 12.39 14.54 4.21
CA PHE A 83 12.08 15.06 5.54
C PHE A 83 10.72 15.76 5.61
N THR A 84 9.79 15.34 4.76
CA THR A 84 8.41 15.82 4.80
C THR A 84 7.44 14.66 4.97
N ALA A 85 6.33 14.96 5.65
CA ALA A 85 5.08 14.25 5.44
C ALA A 85 4.16 15.14 4.59
N LYS A 86 3.38 14.57 3.68
CA LYS A 86 2.43 15.31 2.86
C LYS A 86 1.01 14.76 3.06
N LEU A 87 0.05 15.67 3.05
CA LEU A 87 -1.37 15.38 3.03
C LEU A 87 -1.92 15.69 1.64
N TRP A 88 -2.74 14.79 1.12
CA TRP A 88 -3.27 14.86 -0.24
C TRP A 88 -4.79 14.74 -0.25
N ASN A 89 -5.41 15.40 -1.22
CA ASN A 89 -6.75 15.06 -1.67
C ASN A 89 -6.63 13.81 -2.54
N ALA A 90 -7.12 12.66 -2.05
CA ALA A 90 -6.95 11.40 -2.75
C ALA A 90 -7.84 11.28 -4.01
N VAL A 91 -8.92 12.06 -4.08
CA VAL A 91 -9.83 12.09 -5.23
C VAL A 91 -9.26 12.96 -6.36
N ALA A 92 -8.78 14.15 -6.02
CA ALA A 92 -8.24 15.10 -7.00
C ALA A 92 -6.75 14.84 -7.34
N GLY A 93 -6.02 14.16 -6.46
CA GLY A 93 -4.57 13.95 -6.59
C GLY A 93 -3.73 15.17 -6.19
N GLU A 94 -4.33 16.18 -5.56
CA GLU A 94 -3.69 17.45 -5.21
C GLU A 94 -3.04 17.40 -3.82
N GLU A 95 -1.90 18.07 -3.67
CA GLU A 95 -1.27 18.28 -2.37
C GLU A 95 -2.08 19.32 -1.56
N LEU A 96 -2.55 18.93 -0.38
CA LEU A 96 -3.26 19.81 0.55
C LEU A 96 -2.31 20.52 1.51
N HIS A 97 -1.29 19.82 2.00
CA HIS A 97 -0.33 20.38 2.95
C HIS A 97 0.99 19.61 3.01
N THR A 98 2.06 20.28 3.42
CA THR A 98 3.39 19.71 3.68
C THR A 98 3.82 19.97 5.12
N PHE A 99 4.09 18.90 5.88
CA PHE A 99 4.61 18.95 7.24
C PHE A 99 6.11 18.69 7.26
N ALA A 100 6.89 19.73 7.56
CA ALA A 100 8.35 19.63 7.65
C ALA A 100 8.79 18.85 8.91
N HIS A 101 9.82 18.02 8.77
CA HIS A 101 10.43 17.25 9.83
C HIS A 101 11.95 17.45 9.86
N PRO A 102 12.63 17.21 11.01
CA PRO A 102 14.10 17.27 11.10
C PRO A 102 14.84 16.14 10.37
N HIS A 103 14.15 15.04 10.07
CA HIS A 103 14.72 13.86 9.42
C HIS A 103 13.62 13.05 8.70
N ILE A 104 14.03 12.04 7.93
CA ILE A 104 13.17 11.08 7.20
C ILE A 104 11.93 10.70 8.01
N VAL A 105 10.76 10.87 7.40
CA VAL A 105 9.49 10.37 7.92
C VAL A 105 9.31 8.95 7.39
N ARG A 106 9.27 7.95 8.27
CA ARG A 106 9.19 6.54 7.88
C ARG A 106 7.77 6.00 7.84
N SER A 107 6.90 6.52 8.67
CA SER A 107 5.53 6.03 8.81
C SER A 107 4.58 7.18 9.04
N VAL A 108 3.37 7.03 8.51
CA VAL A 108 2.25 7.95 8.69
C VAL A 108 0.99 7.14 8.96
N ASP A 109 0.04 7.68 9.71
CA ASP A 109 -1.27 7.06 9.93
C ASP A 109 -2.34 8.10 10.27
N PHE A 110 -3.60 7.81 9.95
CA PHE A 110 -4.74 8.65 10.31
C PHE A 110 -5.45 8.10 11.55
N ASP A 111 -6.05 8.98 12.34
CA ASP A 111 -7.05 8.56 13.33
C ASP A 111 -8.36 8.15 12.66
N SER A 112 -9.32 7.64 13.45
CA SER A 112 -10.53 7.03 12.89
C SER A 112 -11.46 8.02 12.19
N ASP A 113 -11.43 9.30 12.59
CA ASP A 113 -12.18 10.38 11.96
C ASP A 113 -11.41 11.10 10.84
N GLY A 114 -10.12 10.81 10.69
CA GLY A 114 -9.25 11.41 9.68
C GLY A 114 -8.96 12.89 9.91
N THR A 115 -9.11 13.37 11.14
CA THR A 115 -8.82 14.76 11.53
C THR A 115 -7.40 14.92 12.05
N ARG A 116 -6.69 13.84 12.37
CA ARG A 116 -5.29 13.87 12.80
C ARG A 116 -4.40 13.01 11.93
N LEU A 117 -3.17 13.48 11.79
CA LEU A 117 -2.08 12.75 11.14
C LEU A 117 -0.98 12.45 12.15
N LEU A 118 -0.71 11.16 12.36
CA LEU A 118 0.44 10.70 13.14
C LEU A 118 1.62 10.46 12.22
N THR A 119 2.81 10.87 12.63
CA THR A 119 4.06 10.59 11.92
C THR A 119 5.11 9.99 12.86
N GLY A 120 5.90 9.07 12.31
CA GLY A 120 7.09 8.51 12.95
C GLY A 120 8.33 8.82 12.13
N SER A 121 9.34 9.41 12.76
CA SER A 121 10.56 9.86 12.08
C SER A 121 11.82 9.16 12.60
N ASN A 122 12.83 9.14 11.75
CA ASN A 122 14.20 8.75 12.11
C ASN A 122 14.84 9.70 13.15
N ASP A 123 14.24 10.87 13.41
CA ASP A 123 14.62 11.75 14.51
C ASP A 123 14.14 11.25 15.90
N LYS A 124 13.59 10.02 15.93
CA LYS A 124 13.17 9.30 17.14
C LYS A 124 11.93 9.89 17.82
N SER A 125 11.25 10.82 17.15
CA SER A 125 10.09 11.51 17.70
C SER A 125 8.81 11.15 16.95
N LEU A 126 7.71 11.10 17.70
CA LEU A 126 6.35 10.97 17.20
C LEU A 126 5.72 12.35 17.14
N ARG A 127 4.95 12.63 16.09
CA ARG A 127 4.21 13.89 15.97
C ARG A 127 2.77 13.62 15.57
N ILE A 128 1.84 14.30 16.22
CA ILE A 128 0.43 14.31 15.84
C ILE A 128 0.07 15.72 15.38
N PHE A 129 -0.40 15.83 14.14
CA PHE A 129 -0.86 17.08 13.54
C PHE A 129 -2.39 17.10 13.51
N ASP A 130 -3.01 18.21 13.89
CA ASP A 130 -4.43 18.49 13.64
C ASP A 130 -4.57 19.00 12.20
N ILE A 131 -5.22 18.21 11.35
CA ILE A 131 -5.36 18.50 9.92
C ILE A 131 -6.32 19.68 9.68
N ASN A 132 -7.17 20.02 10.64
CA ASN A 132 -8.03 21.21 10.55
C ASN A 132 -7.30 22.48 10.98
N LYS A 133 -6.07 22.36 11.51
CA LYS A 133 -5.22 23.45 11.98
C LYS A 133 -3.76 23.17 11.60
N THR A 134 -3.51 23.05 10.29
CA THR A 134 -2.21 22.63 9.77
C THR A 134 -1.04 23.54 10.15
N ASP A 135 -1.31 24.80 10.47
CA ASP A 135 -0.30 25.78 10.91
C ASP A 135 0.03 25.70 12.41
N ALA A 136 -0.71 24.89 13.18
CA ALA A 136 -0.44 24.69 14.60
C ALA A 136 0.74 23.73 14.82
N ASP A 137 1.48 23.94 15.91
CA ASP A 137 2.52 23.02 16.33
C ASP A 137 1.95 21.62 16.62
N PRO A 138 2.63 20.55 16.21
CA PRO A 138 2.17 19.19 16.50
C PRO A 138 2.35 18.84 17.97
N THR A 139 1.52 17.91 18.46
CA THR A 139 1.81 17.21 19.71
C THR A 139 3.05 16.34 19.51
N LEU A 140 4.12 16.66 20.24
CA LEU A 140 5.43 16.00 20.14
C LEU A 140 5.63 15.02 21.29
N MET A 141 5.91 13.76 20.96
CA MET A 141 6.25 12.72 21.94
C MET A 141 7.64 12.15 21.67
N LYS A 142 8.44 12.00 22.73
CA LYS A 142 9.82 11.52 22.70
C LYS A 142 10.01 10.43 23.74
N GLY A 143 10.85 9.45 23.42
CA GLY A 143 11.24 8.39 24.36
C GLY A 143 11.96 7.21 23.69
N HIS A 144 11.72 7.00 22.39
CA HIS A 144 12.54 6.07 21.59
C HIS A 144 13.99 6.51 21.53
N THR A 145 14.91 5.54 21.58
CA THR A 145 16.36 5.81 21.56
C THR A 145 16.99 5.59 20.18
N SER A 146 16.21 5.08 19.22
CA SER A 146 16.58 4.88 17.82
C SER A 146 15.45 5.33 16.87
N ALA A 147 15.68 5.20 15.57
CA ALA A 147 14.72 5.58 14.53
C ALA A 147 13.38 4.85 14.69
N ILE A 148 12.28 5.55 14.43
CA ILE A 148 10.93 4.97 14.43
C ILE A 148 10.68 4.37 13.04
N LYS A 149 10.17 3.14 13.01
CA LYS A 149 9.88 2.40 11.78
C LYS A 149 8.41 2.43 11.38
N LYS A 150 7.51 2.23 12.34
CA LYS A 150 6.06 2.16 12.11
C LYS A 150 5.32 2.84 13.25
N VAL A 151 4.22 3.50 12.94
CA VAL A 151 3.31 4.15 13.90
C VAL A 151 1.87 3.85 13.51
N LEU A 152 0.98 3.67 14.48
CA LEU A 152 -0.45 3.47 14.24
C LEU A 152 -1.28 4.15 15.33
N PHE A 153 -2.45 4.68 14.97
CA PHE A 153 -3.50 4.99 15.94
C PHE A 153 -4.20 3.73 16.41
N LEU A 154 -4.49 3.64 17.72
CA LEU A 154 -5.41 2.63 18.23
C LEU A 154 -6.85 3.12 18.07
N GLN A 155 -7.80 2.18 17.94
CA GLN A 155 -9.23 2.49 17.73
C GLN A 155 -9.96 3.02 18.98
N ASP A 156 -9.23 3.29 20.07
CA ASP A 156 -9.80 3.81 21.33
C ASP A 156 -9.76 5.34 21.44
N GLU A 157 -9.34 6.03 20.38
CA GLU A 157 -9.23 7.49 20.28
C GLU A 157 -8.36 8.14 21.38
N LYS A 158 -7.48 7.38 22.01
CA LYS A 158 -6.63 7.88 23.11
C LYS A 158 -5.20 7.45 23.00
N ARG A 159 -4.95 6.30 22.38
CA ARG A 159 -3.64 5.71 22.33
C ARG A 159 -3.10 5.60 20.92
N ILE A 160 -1.78 5.68 20.82
CA ILE A 160 -1.01 5.34 19.62
C ILE A 160 0.02 4.28 19.98
N VAL A 161 0.48 3.55 18.97
CA VAL A 161 1.57 2.58 19.09
C VAL A 161 2.69 2.91 18.12
N SER A 162 3.94 2.68 18.54
CA SER A 162 5.12 2.92 17.72
C SER A 162 6.13 1.79 17.84
N ALA A 163 6.75 1.43 16.73
CA ALA A 163 7.84 0.45 16.63
C ALA A 163 9.14 1.15 16.22
N SER A 164 10.26 0.78 16.84
CA SER A 164 11.56 1.43 16.60
C SER A 164 12.71 0.43 16.49
N ASP A 165 13.77 0.85 15.78
CA ASP A 165 15.05 0.15 15.72
C ASP A 165 15.73 -0.02 17.11
N ASP A 166 15.19 0.61 18.17
CA ASP A 166 15.62 0.37 19.55
C ASP A 166 15.10 -0.96 20.13
N LYS A 167 14.46 -1.79 19.29
CA LYS A 167 13.85 -3.10 19.62
C LYS A 167 12.64 -3.00 20.54
N THR A 168 11.97 -1.86 20.55
CA THR A 168 10.80 -1.66 21.39
C THR A 168 9.57 -1.33 20.57
N VAL A 169 8.43 -1.82 21.05
CA VAL A 169 7.10 -1.33 20.68
C VAL A 169 6.57 -0.56 21.88
N ARG A 170 6.17 0.69 21.70
CA ARG A 170 5.70 1.56 22.78
C ARG A 170 4.28 2.00 22.54
N PHE A 171 3.52 2.08 23.62
CA PHE A 171 2.14 2.54 23.66
C PHE A 171 2.11 3.88 24.39
N TRP A 172 1.42 4.84 23.81
CA TRP A 172 1.37 6.20 24.31
C TRP A 172 -0.07 6.63 24.46
N ASP A 173 -0.41 7.26 25.56
CA ASP A 173 -1.60 8.09 25.65
C ASP A 173 -1.24 9.47 25.12
N TYR A 174 -1.78 9.81 23.95
CA TYR A 174 -1.43 11.07 23.30
C TYR A 174 -2.26 12.26 23.82
N VAL A 175 -3.27 12.01 24.65
CA VAL A 175 -4.03 13.06 25.36
C VAL A 175 -3.23 13.55 26.55
N SER A 176 -2.65 12.62 27.33
CA SER A 176 -1.76 12.98 28.45
C SER A 176 -0.30 13.22 28.03
N GLY A 177 0.09 12.74 26.85
CA GLY A 177 1.46 12.84 26.33
C GLY A 177 2.44 11.88 27.03
N THR A 178 1.94 10.76 27.57
CA THR A 178 2.74 9.83 28.39
C THR A 178 2.84 8.44 27.77
N GLU A 179 3.95 7.75 28.03
CA GLU A 179 4.09 6.33 27.70
C GLU A 179 3.30 5.50 28.71
N VAL A 180 2.36 4.67 28.21
CA VAL A 180 1.48 3.83 29.04
C VAL A 180 1.85 2.36 29.01
N GLY A 181 2.75 1.95 28.11
CA GLY A 181 3.22 0.58 28.02
C GLY A 181 4.36 0.41 27.02
N LYS A 182 5.13 -0.66 27.21
CA LYS A 182 6.31 -0.97 26.39
C LYS A 182 6.51 -2.47 26.29
N LEU A 183 6.82 -2.92 25.07
CA LEU A 183 7.25 -4.28 24.76
C LEU A 183 8.71 -4.24 24.34
N GLU A 184 9.52 -5.14 24.88
CA GLU A 184 10.91 -5.35 24.48
C GLU A 184 11.01 -6.63 23.66
N LEU A 185 11.61 -6.53 22.47
CA LEU A 185 11.73 -7.62 21.51
C LEU A 185 13.19 -8.07 21.37
N SER A 186 13.39 -9.31 20.96
CA SER A 186 14.73 -9.86 20.72
C SER A 186 15.43 -9.21 19.51
N SER A 187 14.63 -8.78 18.54
CA SER A 187 15.05 -8.12 17.30
C SER A 187 14.27 -6.82 17.09
N ALA A 188 14.80 -5.93 16.24
CA ALA A 188 14.07 -4.73 15.87
C ALA A 188 12.75 -5.12 15.17
N PRO A 189 11.60 -4.55 15.57
CA PRO A 189 10.35 -4.75 14.84
C PRO A 189 10.48 -4.24 13.41
N SER A 190 9.96 -5.00 12.46
CA SER A 190 9.97 -4.66 11.03
C SER A 190 8.70 -3.91 10.63
N ASP A 191 7.54 -4.32 11.14
CA ASP A 191 6.24 -3.78 10.78
C ASP A 191 5.21 -4.01 11.91
N LEU A 192 4.15 -3.20 11.90
CA LEU A 192 2.99 -3.27 12.78
C LEU A 192 1.69 -3.28 11.96
N GLU A 193 0.71 -4.05 12.42
CA GLU A 193 -0.65 -4.02 11.88
C GLU A 193 -1.69 -4.25 12.99
N LEU A 194 -2.76 -3.48 12.97
CA LEU A 194 -3.92 -3.71 13.83
C LEU A 194 -4.94 -4.59 13.11
N THR A 195 -5.58 -5.49 13.85
CA THR A 195 -6.76 -6.17 13.30
C THR A 195 -7.89 -5.17 13.04
N PRO A 196 -8.80 -5.46 12.09
CA PRO A 196 -9.89 -4.54 11.75
C PRO A 196 -10.78 -4.15 12.95
N ASP A 197 -10.91 -5.03 13.94
CA ASP A 197 -11.65 -4.77 15.19
C ASP A 197 -10.83 -4.03 16.26
N GLY A 198 -9.57 -3.70 15.99
CA GLY A 198 -8.66 -2.98 16.88
C GLY A 198 -8.20 -3.77 18.11
N THR A 199 -8.59 -5.04 18.26
CA THR A 199 -8.35 -5.83 19.48
C THR A 199 -6.95 -6.45 19.55
N MET A 200 -6.31 -6.66 18.41
CA MET A 200 -4.99 -7.29 18.33
C MET A 200 -4.01 -6.46 17.52
N LEU A 201 -2.77 -6.42 18.01
CA LEU A 201 -1.61 -5.89 17.33
C LEU A 201 -0.74 -7.03 16.83
N LEU A 202 -0.55 -7.12 15.51
CA LEU A 202 0.48 -7.94 14.89
C LEU A 202 1.81 -7.18 14.86
N VAL A 203 2.88 -7.89 15.24
CA VAL A 203 4.24 -7.38 15.24
C VAL A 203 5.13 -8.38 14.52
N THR A 204 5.85 -7.92 13.50
CA THR A 204 6.91 -8.71 12.85
C THR A 204 8.26 -8.29 13.39
N HIS A 205 9.13 -9.23 13.73
CA HIS A 205 10.48 -8.95 14.26
C HIS A 205 11.42 -10.12 14.02
N GLY A 206 12.58 -9.88 13.40
CA GLY A 206 13.52 -10.94 13.06
C GLY A 206 12.86 -12.05 12.24
N HIS A 207 12.82 -13.28 12.78
CA HIS A 207 12.14 -14.42 12.15
C HIS A 207 10.79 -14.75 12.82
N MET A 208 10.14 -13.77 13.44
CA MET A 208 8.93 -13.98 14.24
C MET A 208 7.78 -13.10 13.78
N VAL A 209 6.58 -13.67 13.81
CA VAL A 209 5.31 -12.93 13.85
C VAL A 209 4.71 -13.15 15.24
N SER A 210 4.47 -12.07 15.99
CA SER A 210 3.79 -12.15 17.29
C SER A 210 2.51 -11.32 17.29
N THR A 211 1.56 -11.72 18.13
CA THR A 211 0.27 -11.03 18.29
C THR A 211 0.06 -10.66 19.75
N TRP A 212 -0.52 -9.51 19.98
CA TRP A 212 -0.65 -8.91 21.31
C TRP A 212 -2.04 -8.32 21.48
N SER A 213 -2.59 -8.40 22.69
CA SER A 213 -3.83 -7.69 23.04
C SER A 213 -3.55 -6.19 23.09
N THR A 214 -4.35 -5.37 22.41
CA THR A 214 -4.23 -3.90 22.48
C THR A 214 -4.78 -3.34 23.79
N GLU A 215 -5.60 -4.09 24.50
CA GLU A 215 -6.15 -3.72 25.80
C GLU A 215 -5.17 -4.05 26.93
N THR A 216 -4.76 -5.33 27.04
CA THR A 216 -3.94 -5.81 28.16
C THR A 216 -2.44 -5.73 27.90
N LEU A 217 -2.02 -5.53 26.65
CA LEU A 217 -0.62 -5.55 26.19
C LEU A 217 0.07 -6.91 26.42
N GLU A 218 -0.70 -7.98 26.61
CA GLU A 218 -0.18 -9.33 26.77
C GLU A 218 0.03 -10.01 25.41
N LYS A 219 1.09 -10.82 25.32
CA LYS A 219 1.38 -11.62 24.12
C LYS A 219 0.35 -12.74 24.01
N LEU A 220 -0.37 -12.79 22.91
CA LEU A 220 -1.37 -13.81 22.61
C LEU A 220 -0.71 -15.03 21.95
N LYS A 221 0.02 -14.81 20.86
CA LYS A 221 0.71 -15.88 20.09
C LYS A 221 2.03 -15.40 19.50
N GLU A 222 2.89 -16.35 19.18
CA GLU A 222 4.16 -16.12 18.49
C GLU A 222 4.48 -17.29 17.56
N PHE A 223 4.91 -16.97 16.33
CA PHE A 223 5.12 -17.92 15.25
C PHE A 223 6.51 -17.72 14.67
N GLN A 224 7.28 -18.80 14.57
CA GLN A 224 8.58 -18.84 13.93
C GLN A 224 8.40 -18.97 12.41
N ILE A 225 8.97 -18.02 11.67
CA ILE A 225 8.96 -18.00 10.21
C ILE A 225 10.31 -18.53 9.68
N PRO A 226 10.35 -19.27 8.55
CA PRO A 226 11.59 -19.81 8.00
C PRO A 226 12.63 -18.75 7.60
N SER A 227 12.19 -17.53 7.28
CA SER A 227 13.04 -16.41 6.87
C SER A 227 12.81 -15.18 7.74
N GLN A 228 13.71 -14.19 7.66
CA GLN A 228 13.47 -12.89 8.27
C GLN A 228 12.21 -12.29 7.66
N VAL A 229 11.26 -11.93 8.52
CA VAL A 229 9.95 -11.41 8.13
C VAL A 229 9.97 -9.89 8.21
N ASN A 230 9.56 -9.26 7.12
CA ASN A 230 9.45 -7.81 7.03
C ASN A 230 8.03 -7.34 7.32
N SER A 231 7.03 -8.13 6.94
CA SER A 231 5.62 -7.77 7.11
C SER A 231 4.72 -9.01 7.14
N ALA A 232 3.62 -8.90 7.89
CA ALA A 232 2.61 -9.93 8.03
C ALA A 232 1.25 -9.27 8.22
N SER A 233 0.20 -9.93 7.76
CA SER A 233 -1.18 -9.48 7.89
C SER A 233 -2.09 -10.65 8.22
N LEU A 234 -3.01 -10.43 9.18
CA LEU A 234 -3.96 -11.42 9.67
C LEU A 234 -5.29 -11.24 8.95
N LEU A 235 -5.87 -12.33 8.43
CA LEU A 235 -7.17 -12.29 7.78
C LEU A 235 -8.23 -11.77 8.77
N PRO A 236 -9.23 -10.97 8.36
CA PRO A 236 -10.21 -10.39 9.27
C PRO A 236 -10.95 -11.38 10.17
N ASP A 237 -11.18 -12.62 9.71
CA ASP A 237 -11.80 -13.70 10.49
C ASP A 237 -10.83 -14.42 11.45
N LYS A 238 -9.55 -14.03 11.43
CA LYS A 238 -8.45 -14.55 12.23
C LYS A 238 -8.14 -16.04 12.00
N SER A 239 -8.55 -16.61 10.86
CA SER A 239 -8.27 -18.02 10.55
C SER A 239 -6.82 -18.29 10.16
N PHE A 240 -6.21 -17.39 9.38
CA PHE A 240 -4.80 -17.47 8.99
C PHE A 240 -4.19 -16.09 8.77
N PHE A 241 -2.86 -16.02 8.81
CA PHE A 241 -2.11 -14.85 8.41
C PHE A 241 -1.22 -15.18 7.21
N VAL A 242 -0.88 -14.13 6.46
CA VAL A 242 0.14 -14.18 5.40
C VAL A 242 1.32 -13.32 5.80
N CYS A 243 2.52 -13.71 5.39
CA CYS A 243 3.72 -12.91 5.65
C CYS A 243 4.75 -13.05 4.53
N GLY A 244 5.68 -12.11 4.48
CA GLY A 244 6.77 -12.09 3.51
C GLY A 244 8.00 -11.39 4.07
N GLY A 245 9.14 -11.67 3.46
CA GLY A 245 10.41 -11.07 3.88
C GLY A 245 11.57 -11.36 2.94
N GLU A 246 12.74 -11.64 3.51
CA GLU A 246 14.02 -11.60 2.79
C GLU A 246 14.25 -12.74 1.78
N ASP A 247 13.42 -13.79 1.78
CA ASP A 247 13.57 -14.94 0.86
C ASP A 247 12.61 -14.93 -0.34
N PHE A 248 11.91 -13.80 -0.52
CA PHE A 248 11.07 -13.46 -1.69
C PHE A 248 9.80 -14.30 -1.80
N LYS A 249 9.54 -15.16 -0.82
CA LYS A 249 8.34 -15.98 -0.74
C LYS A 249 7.25 -15.25 0.04
N MET A 250 6.03 -15.61 -0.31
CA MET A 250 4.86 -15.41 0.54
C MET A 250 4.63 -16.70 1.32
N TYR A 251 4.35 -16.58 2.61
CA TYR A 251 3.95 -17.69 3.46
C TYR A 251 2.51 -17.50 3.92
N LYS A 252 1.80 -18.60 4.15
CA LYS A 252 0.47 -18.65 4.74
C LYS A 252 0.47 -19.61 5.91
N PHE A 253 0.08 -19.14 7.08
CA PHE A 253 0.07 -19.91 8.32
C PHE A 253 -1.30 -19.90 8.96
N GLU A 254 -1.78 -21.07 9.38
CA GLU A 254 -2.99 -21.16 10.22
C GLU A 254 -2.72 -20.46 11.55
N TYR A 255 -3.57 -19.50 11.91
CA TYR A 255 -3.35 -18.68 13.10
C TYR A 255 -3.55 -19.49 14.39
N GLU A 256 -4.42 -20.49 14.37
CA GLU A 256 -4.71 -21.25 15.59
C GLU A 256 -3.53 -22.11 16.01
N THR A 257 -2.98 -22.87 15.07
CA THR A 257 -1.95 -23.89 15.34
C THR A 257 -0.52 -23.42 15.01
N GLY A 258 -0.37 -22.39 14.19
CA GLY A 258 0.94 -21.99 13.63
C GLY A 258 1.45 -22.93 12.54
N THR A 259 0.58 -23.79 11.97
CA THR A 259 0.96 -24.70 10.89
C THR A 259 1.12 -23.92 9.57
N GLU A 260 2.24 -24.13 8.86
CA GLU A 260 2.41 -23.63 7.49
C GLU A 260 1.40 -24.33 6.59
N LEU A 261 0.46 -23.56 6.03
CA LEU A 261 -0.54 -24.06 5.10
C LEU A 261 0.01 -24.07 3.67
N ASP A 262 0.78 -23.04 3.30
CA ASP A 262 1.34 -22.90 1.96
C ASP A 262 2.51 -21.89 1.93
N SER A 263 3.34 -22.00 0.90
CA SER A 263 4.33 -20.99 0.55
C SER A 263 4.46 -20.80 -0.97
N PHE A 264 4.35 -19.56 -1.40
CA PHE A 264 4.25 -19.18 -2.81
C PHE A 264 5.45 -18.35 -3.24
N LYS A 265 5.96 -18.65 -4.43
CA LYS A 265 6.87 -17.75 -5.15
C LYS A 265 6.07 -16.84 -6.05
N GLY A 266 6.54 -15.61 -6.21
CA GLY A 266 6.03 -14.68 -7.20
C GLY A 266 6.99 -13.54 -7.39
N HIS A 267 7.38 -12.88 -6.30
CA HIS A 267 8.35 -11.80 -6.31
C HIS A 267 9.77 -12.28 -6.65
N PHE A 268 10.58 -11.33 -7.14
CA PHE A 268 11.98 -11.53 -7.52
C PHE A 268 12.96 -10.77 -6.59
N GLY A 269 12.49 -10.37 -5.41
CA GLY A 269 13.28 -9.73 -4.36
C GLY A 269 12.53 -9.74 -3.03
N PRO A 270 13.13 -9.22 -1.93
CA PRO A 270 12.49 -9.19 -0.62
C PRO A 270 11.09 -8.62 -0.66
N VAL A 271 10.16 -9.24 0.08
CA VAL A 271 8.82 -8.69 0.27
C VAL A 271 8.90 -7.75 1.47
N HIS A 272 8.54 -6.48 1.27
CA HIS A 272 8.66 -5.44 2.31
C HIS A 272 7.37 -5.22 3.07
N CYS A 273 6.23 -5.39 2.41
CA CYS A 273 4.91 -5.09 2.98
C CYS A 273 3.87 -6.07 2.45
N VAL A 274 2.91 -6.44 3.31
CA VAL A 274 1.79 -7.33 3.00
C VAL A 274 0.56 -6.87 3.77
N ARG A 275 -0.61 -6.73 3.13
CA ARG A 275 -1.89 -6.42 3.81
C ARG A 275 -3.06 -7.15 3.17
N PHE A 276 -4.00 -7.66 3.96
CA PHE A 276 -5.31 -8.08 3.46
C PHE A 276 -6.14 -6.88 3.02
N SER A 277 -6.99 -7.09 2.01
CA SER A 277 -8.08 -6.17 1.71
C SER A 277 -9.09 -6.13 2.86
N PRO A 278 -9.84 -5.04 3.02
CA PRO A 278 -10.82 -4.89 4.10
C PRO A 278 -11.96 -5.93 4.06
N ASP A 279 -12.23 -6.53 2.90
CA ASP A 279 -13.21 -7.63 2.76
C ASP A 279 -12.58 -9.02 2.91
N GLY A 280 -11.25 -9.12 3.02
CA GLY A 280 -10.52 -10.37 3.13
C GLY A 280 -10.48 -11.21 1.85
N GLU A 281 -10.98 -10.72 0.72
CA GLU A 281 -11.05 -11.50 -0.54
C GLU A 281 -9.70 -11.61 -1.25
N LEU A 282 -8.81 -10.63 -1.03
CA LEU A 282 -7.45 -10.63 -1.52
C LEU A 282 -6.45 -10.09 -0.49
N TYR A 283 -5.17 -10.18 -0.81
CA TYR A 283 -4.12 -9.44 -0.13
C TYR A 283 -3.16 -8.84 -1.16
N ALA A 284 -2.51 -7.74 -0.78
CA ALA A 284 -1.48 -7.09 -1.56
C ALA A 284 -0.10 -7.33 -0.94
N SER A 285 0.93 -7.43 -1.78
CA SER A 285 2.32 -7.40 -1.34
C SER A 285 3.16 -6.45 -2.18
N GLY A 286 4.11 -5.76 -1.55
CA GLY A 286 5.10 -4.90 -2.21
C GLY A 286 6.53 -5.43 -1.99
N SER A 287 7.38 -5.31 -3.00
CA SER A 287 8.71 -5.93 -3.00
C SER A 287 9.83 -5.00 -3.48
N GLU A 288 11.06 -5.36 -3.09
CA GLU A 288 12.31 -4.82 -3.63
C GLU A 288 12.41 -4.97 -5.16
N ASP A 289 11.69 -5.91 -5.78
CA ASP A 289 11.64 -6.05 -7.24
C ASP A 289 10.89 -4.91 -7.95
N GLY A 290 10.33 -3.97 -7.18
CA GLY A 290 9.62 -2.80 -7.68
C GLY A 290 8.20 -3.06 -8.13
N THR A 291 7.65 -4.24 -7.82
CA THR A 291 6.27 -4.61 -8.13
C THR A 291 5.40 -4.62 -6.89
N LEU A 292 4.14 -4.25 -7.09
CA LEU A 292 3.04 -4.60 -6.19
C LEU A 292 2.28 -5.78 -6.80
N ARG A 293 1.83 -6.71 -5.96
CA ARG A 293 1.06 -7.87 -6.41
C ARG A 293 -0.21 -8.06 -5.60
N LEU A 294 -1.29 -8.45 -6.27
CA LEU A 294 -2.53 -8.87 -5.64
C LEU A 294 -2.66 -10.39 -5.71
N TRP A 295 -3.11 -10.98 -4.61
CA TRP A 295 -3.20 -12.42 -4.43
C TRP A 295 -4.60 -12.77 -3.95
N GLN A 296 -5.19 -13.83 -4.50
CA GLN A 296 -6.48 -14.29 -4.01
C GLN A 296 -6.34 -14.92 -2.63
N THR A 297 -7.22 -14.60 -1.70
CA THR A 297 -7.31 -15.28 -0.40
C THR A 297 -7.77 -16.73 -0.59
N THR A 298 -8.79 -16.92 -1.46
CA THR A 298 -9.32 -18.22 -1.86
C THR A 298 -9.07 -18.44 -3.35
N VAL A 299 -8.13 -19.34 -3.68
CA VAL A 299 -7.72 -19.61 -5.06
C VAL A 299 -8.89 -20.12 -5.89
N GLY A 300 -9.14 -19.48 -7.04
CA GLY A 300 -10.21 -19.86 -7.97
C GLY A 300 -11.58 -19.26 -7.66
N LYS A 301 -11.71 -18.49 -6.57
CA LYS A 301 -12.92 -17.71 -6.33
C LYS A 301 -13.04 -16.61 -7.38
N THR A 302 -14.24 -16.41 -7.92
CA THR A 302 -14.54 -15.34 -8.87
C THR A 302 -14.63 -14.01 -8.10
N TYR A 303 -13.59 -13.18 -8.20
CA TYR A 303 -13.47 -11.92 -7.46
C TYR A 303 -12.56 -10.93 -8.21
N GLY A 304 -12.81 -9.61 -8.14
CA GLY A 304 -11.98 -8.60 -8.81
C GLY A 304 -11.75 -8.88 -10.31
N LEU A 305 -10.50 -8.84 -10.75
CA LEU A 305 -10.10 -9.22 -12.13
C LEU A 305 -10.14 -10.73 -12.41
N TRP A 306 -10.37 -11.58 -11.41
CA TRP A 306 -10.64 -13.01 -11.60
C TRP A 306 -12.13 -13.29 -11.90
N LYS A 307 -12.91 -12.27 -12.26
CA LYS A 307 -14.28 -12.41 -12.77
C LYS A 307 -14.27 -13.00 -14.19
N TYR A 308 -14.89 -14.16 -14.36
CA TYR A 308 -15.24 -14.65 -15.69
C TYR A 308 -16.48 -13.89 -16.18
N VAL A 309 -16.33 -13.10 -17.24
CA VAL A 309 -17.46 -12.48 -17.95
C VAL A 309 -17.80 -13.38 -19.13
N GLN A 310 -18.97 -14.03 -19.10
CA GLN A 310 -19.47 -14.72 -20.29
C GLN A 310 -19.64 -13.69 -21.42
N PRO A 311 -19.19 -13.98 -22.65
CA PRO A 311 -19.52 -13.13 -23.79
C PRO A 311 -21.04 -13.03 -23.87
N THR A 312 -21.59 -11.82 -23.78
CA THR A 312 -23.02 -11.62 -24.05
C THR A 312 -23.26 -12.00 -25.50
N GLU A 313 -24.10 -13.01 -25.75
CA GLU A 313 -24.62 -13.26 -27.09
C GLU A 313 -25.28 -11.98 -27.57
N GLY A 314 -24.70 -11.36 -28.62
CA GLY A 314 -25.33 -10.22 -29.28
C GLY A 314 -26.73 -10.59 -29.74
N PRO A 315 -27.67 -9.65 -29.83
CA PRO A 315 -29.04 -9.95 -30.19
C PRO A 315 -29.06 -10.67 -31.54
N ALA A 316 -29.62 -11.88 -31.52
CA ALA A 316 -29.83 -12.67 -32.72
C ALA A 316 -30.84 -11.96 -33.63
N GLY A 317 -30.36 -11.46 -34.77
CA GLY A 317 -31.13 -11.27 -35.98
C GLY A 317 -31.96 -9.98 -36.09
N GLU A 318 -31.40 -8.98 -36.77
CA GLU A 318 -32.12 -8.33 -37.86
C GLU A 318 -31.23 -8.37 -39.11
N GLY A 319 -31.80 -8.89 -40.20
CA GLY A 319 -31.07 -9.30 -41.39
C GLY A 319 -30.43 -8.15 -42.14
N VAL A 320 -29.12 -8.27 -42.40
CA VAL A 320 -28.44 -7.49 -43.42
C VAL A 320 -28.54 -8.26 -44.73
N ALA A 321 -29.30 -7.70 -45.67
CA ALA A 321 -29.44 -8.22 -47.02
C ALA A 321 -28.08 -8.39 -47.70
N ASN A 322 -27.87 -9.56 -48.31
CA ASN A 322 -26.78 -9.84 -49.24
C ASN A 322 -26.79 -8.80 -50.37
N ASN A 323 -25.74 -7.98 -50.45
CA ASN A 323 -25.32 -7.36 -51.71
C ASN A 323 -23.93 -7.87 -52.06
N ASN A 324 -23.91 -8.97 -52.82
CA ASN A 324 -22.76 -9.35 -53.63
C ASN A 324 -22.59 -8.27 -54.72
N ASN A 325 -21.58 -7.42 -54.58
CA ASN A 325 -20.92 -6.78 -55.72
C ASN A 325 -19.42 -6.77 -55.47
N ASN A 326 -18.73 -7.68 -56.16
CA ASN A 326 -17.29 -7.68 -56.30
C ASN A 326 -16.91 -6.52 -57.23
N ASP A 327 -16.39 -5.43 -56.68
CA ASP A 327 -15.54 -4.50 -57.43
C ASP A 327 -14.28 -4.24 -56.62
N ILE A 328 -13.18 -4.84 -57.07
CA ILE A 328 -11.82 -4.62 -56.57
C ILE A 328 -11.28 -3.38 -57.28
N PRO A 329 -10.85 -2.31 -56.58
CA PRO A 329 -10.24 -1.17 -57.25
C PRO A 329 -8.82 -1.51 -57.71
N THR A 330 -8.53 -1.29 -58.99
CA THR A 330 -7.18 -1.38 -59.58
C THR A 330 -6.29 -0.20 -59.15
N PRO A 331 -4.96 -0.39 -59.05
CA PRO A 331 -4.03 0.67 -58.68
C PRO A 331 -3.72 1.60 -59.87
N PRO A 332 -3.41 2.88 -59.63
CA PRO A 332 -3.10 3.84 -60.69
C PRO A 332 -1.66 3.70 -61.23
N ASP A 333 -1.51 3.95 -62.53
CA ASP A 333 -0.29 3.87 -63.34
C ASP A 333 0.63 5.11 -63.14
N PRO A 334 1.98 5.00 -63.22
CA PRO A 334 2.89 6.07 -62.86
C PRO A 334 3.41 6.82 -64.08
N ALA A 335 2.92 8.05 -64.33
CA ALA A 335 3.62 9.00 -65.20
C ALA A 335 3.12 10.44 -65.01
N ALA A 336 3.91 11.27 -64.31
CA ALA A 336 4.25 12.66 -64.66
C ALA A 336 4.88 13.33 -63.43
N ALA A 337 6.20 13.41 -63.43
CA ALA A 337 6.98 14.16 -62.46
C ALA A 337 6.93 15.66 -62.77
N THR A 338 6.78 16.49 -61.73
CA THR A 338 7.23 17.90 -61.71
C THR A 338 7.92 18.19 -60.37
N PRO A 339 9.04 18.93 -60.35
CA PRO A 339 9.98 18.98 -59.23
C PRO A 339 9.52 19.94 -58.10
N PRO A 340 10.12 19.85 -56.89
CA PRO A 340 9.73 20.69 -55.77
C PRO A 340 10.33 22.10 -55.88
N PRO A 341 9.67 23.16 -55.38
CA PRO A 341 10.27 24.47 -55.26
C PRO A 341 11.27 24.54 -54.10
N THR A 342 12.29 25.34 -54.34
CA THR A 342 13.52 25.58 -53.59
C THR A 342 13.34 26.26 -52.23
N ALA A 343 14.29 25.97 -51.33
CA ALA A 343 14.48 26.60 -50.03
C ALA A 343 15.08 28.02 -50.10
N ASN A 344 14.65 28.90 -49.20
CA ASN A 344 15.36 30.01 -48.52
C ASN A 344 14.29 30.85 -47.77
N SER A 345 14.50 31.52 -46.64
CA SER A 345 15.65 31.76 -45.75
C SER A 345 15.12 32.55 -44.52
N ALA A 346 15.68 32.29 -43.34
CA ALA A 346 15.94 33.18 -42.19
C ALA A 346 14.94 34.31 -41.79
N VAL A 347 14.52 34.32 -40.51
CA VAL A 347 14.55 35.48 -39.57
C VAL A 347 14.58 34.90 -38.13
N LYS A 348 15.72 34.88 -37.42
CA LYS A 348 16.34 35.90 -36.56
C LYS A 348 15.76 35.97 -35.13
N ALA A 349 16.63 35.68 -34.17
CA ALA A 349 16.52 35.95 -32.74
C ALA A 349 16.82 37.42 -32.43
N GLU A 350 16.27 37.91 -31.32
CA GLU A 350 16.72 38.98 -30.39
C GLU A 350 15.51 39.28 -29.47
N ALA A 351 15.61 39.52 -28.16
CA ALA A 351 16.72 39.58 -27.21
C ALA A 351 16.16 39.29 -25.80
#